data_AF-A0A671RZR1-F1
#
_entry.id   AF-A0A671RZR1-F1
#
_cell.length_a   1.000
_cell.length_b   1.000
_cell.length_c   1.000
_cell.angle_alpha   90.00
_cell.angle_beta   90.00
_cell.angle_gamma   90.00
#
_symmetry.space_group_name_H-M   'P 1'
#
loop_
_entity.id
_entity.type
_entity.pdbx_description
1 polymer ?
#
loop_
_entity_poly.entity_id
_entity_poly.type
_entity_poly.pdbx_seq_one_letter_code
_entity_poly.pdbx_strand_id
1 'polypeptide(L)'
;MMKTILLLAFTVFVSCAPAANTDKTPVRHTNKTLLGELVDELNMAMKDFPKETEEKQVFLKDLQMNVMGHKEHEVFFCQAEQELKTKVSGLSGAEFDHFRFDKKLMRNLNMYNKHHKTCKPADEDLDKIPLRAFLKNLLTSVKSAFSQVK
;
A
#
# COMPACT_ATOMS: atom_id res chain seq x y z
N MET A 1 -57.51 28.47 -43.01
CA MET A 1 -57.68 28.84 -41.58
C MET A 1 -56.71 28.00 -40.75
N MET A 2 -55.92 28.66 -39.91
CA MET A 2 -54.83 28.09 -39.09
C MET A 2 -55.30 26.96 -38.17
N LYS A 3 -54.40 26.01 -37.91
CA LYS A 3 -54.22 25.41 -36.57
C LYS A 3 -52.78 24.91 -36.44
N THR A 4 -51.96 25.79 -35.89
CA THR A 4 -50.67 25.52 -35.25
C THR A 4 -50.81 24.40 -34.24
N ILE A 5 -49.97 23.37 -34.34
CA ILE A 5 -49.80 22.37 -33.28
C ILE A 5 -48.48 22.67 -32.58
N LEU A 6 -48.63 22.97 -31.29
CA LEU A 6 -47.64 23.35 -30.31
C LEU A 6 -46.76 22.12 -29.97
N LEU A 7 -45.45 22.21 -30.18
CA LEU A 7 -44.49 21.24 -29.65
C LEU A 7 -44.25 21.54 -28.16
N LEU A 8 -44.76 20.68 -27.26
CA LEU A 8 -44.37 20.68 -25.85
C LEU A 8 -42.95 20.11 -25.72
N ALA A 9 -41.98 20.96 -25.43
CA ALA A 9 -40.67 20.54 -24.94
C ALA A 9 -40.77 20.30 -23.43
N PHE A 10 -40.67 19.03 -23.01
CA PHE A 10 -40.53 18.69 -21.60
C PHE A 10 -39.08 18.91 -21.18
N THR A 11 -38.78 20.07 -20.60
CA THR A 11 -37.52 20.27 -19.88
C THR A 11 -37.64 19.61 -18.51
N VAL A 12 -37.06 18.41 -18.36
CA VAL A 12 -36.87 17.80 -17.04
C VAL A 12 -35.80 18.61 -16.30
N PHE A 13 -36.23 19.51 -15.42
CA PHE A 13 -35.36 20.13 -14.44
C PHE A 13 -34.97 19.08 -13.41
N VAL A 14 -33.86 18.37 -13.65
CA VAL A 14 -33.16 17.68 -12.57
C VAL A 14 -32.53 18.78 -11.70
N SER A 15 -33.26 19.18 -10.66
CA SER A 15 -32.71 19.97 -9.57
C SER A 15 -31.61 19.13 -8.90
N CYS A 16 -30.39 19.31 -9.38
CA CYS A 16 -29.21 18.84 -8.70
C CYS A 16 -29.06 19.74 -7.47
N ALA A 17 -29.58 19.31 -6.33
CA ALA A 17 -29.17 19.86 -5.05
C ALA A 17 -27.63 19.81 -5.00
N PRO A 18 -26.93 20.87 -4.55
CA PRO A 18 -25.50 20.79 -4.38
C PRO A 18 -25.23 19.81 -3.23
N ALA A 19 -25.01 18.55 -3.58
CA ALA A 19 -24.34 17.61 -2.71
C ALA A 19 -23.03 18.28 -2.32
N ALA A 20 -22.84 18.45 -1.00
CA ALA A 20 -21.65 19.03 -0.40
C ALA A 20 -20.42 18.64 -1.21
N ASN A 21 -19.68 19.66 -1.65
CA ASN A 21 -18.40 19.53 -2.32
C ASN A 21 -17.48 18.71 -1.42
N THR A 22 -17.51 17.38 -1.57
CA THR A 22 -16.34 16.58 -1.31
C THR A 22 -15.44 16.95 -2.47
N ASP A 23 -14.51 17.86 -2.18
CA ASP A 23 -13.33 18.10 -2.99
C ASP A 23 -12.73 16.72 -3.31
N LYS A 24 -13.11 16.17 -4.47
CA LYS A 24 -12.47 15.00 -5.08
C LYS A 24 -11.26 15.48 -5.86
N THR A 25 -10.53 16.46 -5.32
CA THR A 25 -9.13 16.66 -5.70
C THR A 25 -8.46 15.31 -5.47
N PRO A 26 -7.86 14.69 -6.50
CA PRO A 26 -7.12 13.45 -6.31
C PRO A 26 -6.13 13.71 -5.18
N VAL A 27 -6.25 12.98 -4.06
CA VAL A 27 -5.29 13.09 -2.97
C VAL A 27 -3.94 12.73 -3.57
N ARG A 28 -3.12 13.75 -3.83
CA ARG A 28 -1.79 13.58 -4.37
C ARG A 28 -0.97 13.06 -3.20
N HIS A 29 -0.95 11.74 -3.03
CA HIS A 29 -0.23 11.13 -1.93
C HIS A 29 1.24 11.48 -2.06
N THR A 30 1.73 12.37 -1.20
CA THR A 30 3.16 12.64 -1.10
C THR A 30 3.84 11.42 -0.53
N ASN A 31 5.14 11.25 -0.79
CA ASN A 31 5.91 10.17 -0.16
C ASN A 31 5.80 10.22 1.36
N LYS A 32 5.73 11.42 1.96
CA LYS A 32 5.54 11.60 3.40
C LYS A 32 4.21 10.99 3.88
N THR A 33 3.12 11.28 3.16
CA THR A 33 1.80 10.72 3.47
C THR A 33 1.80 9.19 3.33
N LEU A 34 2.35 8.65 2.23
CA LEU A 34 2.43 7.20 2.03
C LEU A 34 3.23 6.50 3.11
N LEU A 35 4.39 7.06 3.48
CA LEU A 35 5.23 6.51 4.54
C LEU A 35 4.51 6.54 5.90
N GLY A 36 3.80 7.63 6.21
CA GLY A 36 2.97 7.71 7.43
C GLY A 36 1.89 6.63 7.46
N GLU A 37 1.14 6.48 6.37
CA GLU A 37 0.12 5.44 6.27
C GLU A 37 0.74 4.03 6.35
N LEU A 38 1.90 3.79 5.73
CA LEU A 38 2.61 2.51 5.83
C LEU A 38 3.00 2.18 7.27
N VAL A 39 3.40 3.17 8.08
CA VAL A 39 3.67 2.94 9.53
C VAL A 39 2.42 2.42 10.22
N ASP A 40 1.25 3.05 9.99
CA ASP A 40 0.00 2.67 10.64
C ASP A 40 -0.46 1.26 10.22
N GLU A 41 -0.45 0.98 8.92
CA GLU A 41 -0.85 -0.33 8.39
C GLU A 41 0.08 -1.46 8.85
N LEU A 42 1.40 -1.22 8.93
CA LEU A 42 2.36 -2.21 9.43
C LEU A 42 2.19 -2.48 10.93
N ASN A 43 1.92 -1.44 11.73
CA ASN A 43 1.62 -1.63 13.15
C ASN A 43 0.35 -2.45 13.34
N MET A 44 -0.68 -2.20 12.54
CA MET A 44 -1.93 -2.95 12.56
C MET A 44 -1.71 -4.41 12.14
N ALA A 45 -1.02 -4.64 11.03
CA ALA A 45 -0.71 -5.99 10.54
C ALA A 45 0.07 -6.80 11.59
N MET A 46 1.09 -6.23 12.23
CA MET A 46 1.85 -6.92 13.27
C MET A 46 1.06 -7.18 14.57
N LYS A 47 0.04 -6.37 14.86
CA LYS A 47 -0.83 -6.56 16.02
C LYS A 47 -1.79 -7.73 15.78
N ASP A 48 -2.35 -7.80 14.58
CA ASP A 48 -3.33 -8.81 14.20
C ASP A 48 -2.65 -10.13 13.83
N PHE A 49 -1.37 -10.09 13.44
CA PHE A 49 -0.57 -11.26 13.18
C PHE A 49 -0.16 -11.94 14.51
N PRO A 50 -0.68 -13.14 14.82
CA PRO A 50 -0.37 -13.81 16.06
C PRO A 50 1.13 -14.14 16.14
N LYS A 51 1.64 -14.37 17.36
CA LYS A 51 2.96 -14.99 17.51
C LYS A 51 2.87 -16.42 16.96
N GLU A 52 3.33 -16.62 15.73
CA GLU A 52 3.27 -17.93 15.06
C GLU A 52 4.05 -18.99 15.85
N THR A 53 3.46 -20.19 15.94
CA THR A 53 4.19 -21.41 16.28
C THR A 53 5.08 -21.80 15.09
N GLU A 54 6.19 -22.48 15.34
CA GLU A 54 7.18 -22.84 14.30
C GLU A 54 6.56 -23.52 13.07
N GLU A 55 5.50 -24.32 13.27
CA GLU A 55 4.81 -25.07 12.21
C GLU A 55 4.04 -24.21 11.19
N LYS A 56 3.74 -22.93 11.50
CA LYS A 56 2.98 -22.04 10.60
C LYS A 56 3.80 -20.86 10.08
N GLN A 57 5.10 -20.81 10.39
CA GLN A 57 5.91 -19.67 10.01
C GLN A 57 6.09 -19.55 8.50
N VAL A 58 5.73 -18.38 7.98
CA VAL A 58 6.08 -17.98 6.62
C VAL A 58 7.48 -17.37 6.65
N PHE A 59 8.36 -17.86 5.78
CA PHE A 59 9.74 -17.38 5.67
C PHE A 59 9.92 -16.55 4.40
N LEU A 60 10.54 -15.38 4.54
CA LEU A 60 10.88 -14.46 3.46
C LEU A 60 12.38 -14.19 3.46
N LYS A 61 12.92 -13.71 2.34
CA LYS A 61 14.33 -13.34 2.26
C LYS A 61 14.66 -12.24 3.28
N ASP A 62 15.79 -12.39 3.97
CA ASP A 62 16.35 -11.37 4.84
C ASP A 62 16.97 -10.26 4.00
N LEU A 63 16.15 -9.27 3.69
CA LEU A 63 16.57 -8.12 2.92
C LEU A 63 17.55 -7.31 3.76
N GLN A 64 18.76 -7.08 3.25
CA GLN A 64 19.81 -6.37 3.98
C GLN A 64 19.36 -4.97 4.41
N MET A 65 19.16 -4.80 5.71
CA MET A 65 18.77 -3.54 6.33
C MET A 65 20.02 -2.85 6.91
N ASN A 66 20.90 -2.36 6.04
CA ASN A 66 22.06 -1.57 6.46
C ASN A 66 21.63 -0.14 6.81
N VAL A 67 22.56 0.75 7.18
CA VAL A 67 22.27 2.19 7.31
C VAL A 67 21.80 2.70 5.94
N MET A 68 20.49 2.88 5.78
CA MET A 68 19.87 3.21 4.50
C MET A 68 19.73 4.73 4.34
N GLY A 69 20.24 5.24 3.22
CA GLY A 69 19.85 6.53 2.68
C GLY A 69 18.57 6.40 1.84
N HIS A 70 18.16 7.51 1.22
CA HIS A 70 16.92 7.56 0.43
C HIS A 70 16.86 6.50 -0.68
N LYS A 71 17.95 6.31 -1.44
CA LYS A 71 17.98 5.35 -2.56
C LYS A 71 17.93 3.91 -2.08
N GLU A 72 18.55 3.63 -0.94
CA GLU A 72 18.57 2.30 -0.35
C GLU A 72 17.18 1.94 0.20
N HIS A 73 16.44 2.90 0.77
CA HIS A 73 15.04 2.69 1.16
C HIS A 73 14.17 2.31 -0.04
N GLU A 74 14.33 2.98 -1.20
CA GLU A 74 13.57 2.68 -2.41
C GLU A 74 13.80 1.24 -2.90
N VAL A 75 15.05 0.80 -2.95
CA VAL A 75 15.40 -0.59 -3.33
C VAL A 75 14.81 -1.58 -2.32
N PHE A 76 15.00 -1.33 -1.03
CA PHE A 76 14.51 -2.19 0.04
C PHE A 76 12.97 -2.31 -0.01
N PHE A 77 12.23 -1.21 -0.16
CA PHE A 77 10.76 -1.25 -0.23
C PHE A 77 10.25 -1.95 -1.47
N CYS A 78 10.97 -1.86 -2.60
CA CYS A 78 10.57 -2.61 -3.79
C CYS A 78 10.77 -4.12 -3.62
N GLN A 79 11.91 -4.53 -3.09
CA GLN A 79 12.17 -5.94 -2.77
C GLN A 79 11.18 -6.47 -1.74
N ALA A 80 10.83 -5.63 -0.74
CA ALA A 80 9.86 -6.01 0.27
C ALA A 80 8.45 -6.22 -0.31
N GLU A 81 8.02 -5.35 -1.23
CA GLU A 81 6.76 -5.53 -1.95
C GLU A 81 6.74 -6.85 -2.73
N GLN A 82 7.84 -7.18 -3.42
CA GLN A 82 7.94 -8.40 -4.23
C GLN A 82 7.88 -9.66 -3.38
N GLU A 83 8.59 -9.70 -2.25
CA GLU A 83 8.58 -10.84 -1.32
C GLU A 83 7.18 -11.05 -0.73
N LEU A 84 6.53 -9.99 -0.23
CA LEU A 84 5.17 -10.05 0.30
C LEU A 84 4.16 -10.51 -0.77
N LYS A 85 4.26 -9.93 -1.96
CA LYS A 85 3.43 -10.27 -3.12
C LYS A 85 3.53 -11.73 -3.51
N THR A 86 4.74 -12.28 -3.50
CA THR A 86 5.03 -13.62 -4.00
C THR A 86 4.75 -14.70 -2.95
N LYS A 87 5.00 -14.40 -1.67
CA LYS A 87 4.99 -15.40 -0.60
C LYS A 87 3.80 -15.31 0.34
N VAL A 88 3.16 -14.13 0.47
CA VAL A 88 2.17 -13.88 1.53
C VAL A 88 0.80 -13.52 0.96
N SER A 89 0.73 -12.69 -0.08
CA SER A 89 -0.54 -12.14 -0.59
C SER A 89 -1.57 -13.18 -1.07
N GLY A 90 -1.11 -14.39 -1.41
CA GLY A 90 -1.98 -15.50 -1.83
C GLY A 90 -2.35 -16.48 -0.72
N LEU A 91 -1.83 -16.31 0.50
CA LEU A 91 -2.11 -17.22 1.60
C LEU A 91 -3.53 -17.01 2.14
N SER A 92 -4.16 -18.10 2.57
CA SER A 92 -5.46 -18.09 3.22
C SER A 92 -5.32 -17.93 4.73
N GLY A 93 -6.22 -17.17 5.34
CA GLY A 93 -6.18 -16.86 6.77
C GLY A 93 -6.56 -15.41 7.02
N ALA A 94 -7.17 -15.12 8.17
CA ALA A 94 -7.49 -13.75 8.56
C ALA A 94 -6.21 -12.97 8.89
N GLU A 95 -5.20 -13.67 9.41
CA GLU A 95 -3.86 -13.15 9.70
C GLU A 95 -3.13 -12.64 8.46
N PHE A 96 -3.47 -13.13 7.27
CA PHE A 96 -2.87 -12.70 6.00
C PHE A 96 -3.70 -11.65 5.26
N ASP A 97 -4.88 -11.27 5.77
CA ASP A 97 -5.79 -10.38 5.05
C ASP A 97 -5.11 -9.04 4.73
N HIS A 98 -4.32 -8.47 5.64
CA HIS A 98 -3.58 -7.22 5.43
C HIS A 98 -2.62 -7.23 4.23
N PHE A 99 -2.13 -8.40 3.81
CA PHE A 99 -1.15 -8.54 2.73
C PHE A 99 -1.78 -8.78 1.36
N ARG A 100 -3.11 -8.77 1.22
CA ARG A 100 -3.75 -8.89 -0.09
C ARG A 100 -3.51 -7.63 -0.94
N PHE A 101 -3.48 -7.77 -2.26
CA PHE A 101 -3.12 -6.67 -3.18
C PHE A 101 -4.04 -5.46 -3.12
N ASP A 102 -5.33 -5.67 -2.84
CA ASP A 102 -6.35 -4.63 -2.75
C ASP A 102 -6.34 -3.89 -1.40
N LYS A 103 -5.54 -4.36 -0.45
CA LYS A 103 -5.47 -3.81 0.91
C LYS A 103 -4.48 -2.68 1.01
N LYS A 104 -4.73 -1.82 1.99
CA LYS A 104 -4.07 -0.52 2.10
C LYS A 104 -2.57 -0.65 2.27
N LEU A 105 -2.08 -1.62 3.05
CA LEU A 105 -0.65 -1.91 3.17
C LEU A 105 0.02 -2.15 1.81
N MET A 106 -0.44 -3.13 1.04
CA MET A 106 0.15 -3.47 -0.26
C MET A 106 -0.08 -2.38 -1.31
N ARG A 107 -1.23 -1.72 -1.30
CA ARG A 107 -1.53 -0.59 -2.21
C ARG A 107 -0.60 0.59 -1.98
N ASN A 108 -0.35 0.93 -0.72
CA ASN A 108 0.51 2.07 -0.38
C ASN A 108 1.98 1.77 -0.68
N LEU A 109 2.43 0.54 -0.42
CA LEU A 109 3.77 0.09 -0.77
C LEU A 109 3.97 0.13 -2.30
N ASN A 110 2.99 -0.40 -3.06
CA ASN A 110 3.00 -0.32 -4.53
C ASN A 110 2.99 1.13 -5.05
N MET A 111 2.20 2.01 -4.44
CA MET A 111 2.12 3.41 -4.84
C MET A 111 3.43 4.15 -4.56
N TYR A 112 4.04 3.91 -3.39
CA TYR A 112 5.37 4.43 -3.06
C TYR A 112 6.37 3.96 -4.11
N ASN A 113 6.43 2.67 -4.40
CA ASN A 113 7.37 2.11 -5.37
C ASN A 113 7.10 2.60 -6.80
N LYS A 114 5.85 2.89 -7.19
CA LYS A 114 5.55 3.51 -8.49
C LYS A 114 6.13 4.93 -8.64
N HIS A 115 6.28 5.66 -7.55
CA HIS A 115 6.96 6.96 -7.57
C HIS A 115 8.48 6.81 -7.81
N HIS A 116 9.04 5.62 -7.53
CA HIS A 116 10.47 5.34 -7.54
C HIS A 116 10.80 4.17 -8.48
N LYS A 117 11.22 4.47 -9.72
CA LYS A 117 11.37 3.47 -10.82
C LYS A 117 12.46 2.41 -10.60
N THR A 118 13.07 2.35 -9.44
CA THR A 118 14.22 1.50 -9.09
C THR A 118 13.74 0.24 -8.38
N CYS A 119 13.38 -0.78 -9.15
CA CYS A 119 13.14 -2.11 -8.62
C CYS A 119 14.14 -3.11 -9.18
N LYS A 120 14.99 -3.68 -8.31
CA LYS A 120 15.81 -4.84 -8.62
C LYS A 120 15.40 -5.97 -7.68
N PRO A 121 15.22 -7.20 -8.18
CA PRO A 121 14.94 -8.33 -7.31
C PRO A 121 16.07 -8.51 -6.29
N ALA A 122 15.73 -9.05 -5.13
CA ALA A 122 16.71 -9.45 -4.13
C ALA A 122 17.49 -10.68 -4.62
N ASP A 123 18.74 -10.81 -4.17
CA ASP A 123 19.58 -11.98 -4.45
C ASP A 123 18.84 -13.27 -4.07
N GLU A 124 19.02 -14.33 -4.86
CA GLU A 124 18.35 -15.63 -4.64
C GLU A 124 18.90 -16.36 -3.42
N ASP A 125 20.16 -16.13 -3.09
CA ASP A 125 20.90 -16.85 -2.05
C ASP A 125 20.86 -16.15 -0.68
N LEU A 126 19.91 -15.25 -0.45
CA LEU A 126 19.74 -14.62 0.86
C LEU A 126 19.17 -15.61 1.87
N ASP A 127 19.68 -15.51 3.10
CA ASP A 127 19.08 -16.17 4.27
C ASP A 127 17.60 -15.81 4.40
N LYS A 128 16.84 -16.66 5.10
CA LYS A 128 15.41 -16.45 5.29
C LYS A 128 15.10 -16.14 6.74
N ILE A 129 14.20 -15.18 6.95
CA ILE A 129 13.68 -14.78 8.25
C ILE A 129 12.16 -14.99 8.32
N PRO A 130 11.60 -15.22 9.53
CA PRO A 130 10.15 -15.31 9.71
C PRO A 130 9.45 -14.00 9.31
N LEU A 131 8.23 -14.10 8.81
CA LEU A 131 7.41 -12.96 8.37
C LEU A 131 7.33 -11.87 9.45
N ARG A 132 7.16 -12.25 10.71
CA ARG A 132 7.11 -11.26 11.80
C ARG A 132 8.42 -10.48 11.96
N ALA A 133 9.58 -11.12 11.77
CA ALA A 133 10.87 -10.44 11.80
C ALA A 133 11.03 -9.53 10.57
N PHE A 134 10.61 -10.01 9.40
CA PHE A 134 10.60 -9.24 8.17
C PHE A 134 9.75 -7.96 8.28
N LEU A 135 8.53 -8.05 8.82
CA LEU A 135 7.65 -6.89 9.03
C LEU A 135 8.25 -5.88 10.01
N LYS A 136 8.99 -6.35 11.02
CA LYS A 136 9.70 -5.48 11.96
C LYS A 136 10.82 -4.71 11.25
N ASN A 137 11.59 -5.37 10.39
CA ASN A 137 12.63 -4.73 9.58
C ASN A 137 12.01 -3.70 8.63
N LEU A 138 10.92 -4.06 7.94
CA LEU A 138 10.18 -3.16 7.07
C LEU A 138 9.64 -1.93 7.81
N LEU A 139 8.99 -2.11 8.96
CA LEU A 139 8.52 -0.99 9.77
C LEU A 139 9.65 -0.05 10.19
N THR A 140 10.78 -0.62 10.62
CA THR A 140 11.94 0.17 11.05
C THR A 140 12.48 0.99 9.88
N SER A 141 12.54 0.41 8.69
CA SER A 141 12.94 1.07 7.45
C SER A 141 11.97 2.19 7.06
N VAL A 142 10.66 1.93 7.10
CA VAL A 142 9.62 2.96 6.81
C VAL A 142 9.73 4.13 7.79
N LYS A 143 9.93 3.88 9.09
CA LYS A 143 10.11 4.94 10.09
C LYS A 143 11.38 5.77 9.84
N SER A 144 12.47 5.12 9.46
CA SER A 144 13.71 5.79 9.05
C SER A 144 13.49 6.66 7.81
N ALA A 145 12.83 6.14 6.77
CA ALA A 145 12.50 6.92 5.59
C ALA A 145 11.60 8.11 5.92
N PHE A 146 10.57 7.90 6.76
CA PHE A 146 9.64 8.95 7.16
C PHE A 146 10.32 10.11 7.89
N SER A 147 11.28 9.83 8.79
CA SER A 147 12.01 10.86 9.52
C SER A 147 12.97 11.66 8.64
N GLN A 148 13.41 11.09 7.51
CA GLN A 148 14.29 11.75 6.55
C GLN A 148 13.53 12.65 5.56
N VAL A 149 12.21 12.47 5.40
CA VAL A 149 11.39 13.32 4.52
C VAL A 149 11.00 14.62 5.25
N LYS A 150 11.60 15.73 4.81
CA LYS A 150 11.30 17.08 5.31
C LYS A 150 9.85 17.48 5.01
#